data_AF-A0A7X7AMQ7-F1
#
_entry.id   AF-A0A7X7AMQ7-F1
#
_cell.length_a   1.000
_cell.length_b   1.000
_cell.length_c   1.000
_cell.angle_alpha   90.00
_cell.angle_beta   90.00
_cell.angle_gamma   90.00
#
_symmetry.space_group_name_H-M   'P 1'
#
loop_
_entity.id
_entity.type
_entity.pdbx_description
1 polymer ?
#
loop_
_entity_poly.entity_id
_entity_poly.type
_entity_poly.pdbx_seq_one_letter_code
_entity_poly.pdbx_strand_id
1 'polypeptide(L)'
;MRLIKKALTFDDVLLVPAYSDILPRDTNLSTRFTRDITLNIPLVSAAMDTVTESGLAIAMAQEGGIGVVHKNLSADEQAREVARVKRHEFGIVIDPITVTPQ
;
A
#
# COMPACT_ATOMS: atom_id res chain seq x y z
N MET A 1 30.87 -7.18 -18.63
CA MET A 1 30.11 -7.53 -17.41
C MET A 1 30.29 -9.02 -17.18
N ARG A 2 30.98 -9.43 -16.11
CA ARG A 2 31.24 -10.85 -15.82
C ARG A 2 30.20 -11.32 -14.81
N LEU A 3 29.28 -12.19 -15.21
CA LEU A 3 28.30 -12.78 -14.29
C LEU A 3 29.05 -13.62 -13.25
N ILE A 4 29.05 -13.18 -12.00
CA ILE A 4 29.79 -13.83 -10.90
C ILE A 4 29.02 -15.07 -10.40
N LYS A 5 27.69 -15.11 -10.57
CA LYS A 5 26.80 -16.23 -10.21
C LYS A 5 25.56 -16.28 -11.12
N LYS A 6 24.90 -17.45 -11.17
CA LYS A 6 23.60 -17.64 -11.82
C LYS A 6 22.54 -16.78 -11.12
N ALA A 7 21.71 -16.08 -11.90
CA ALA A 7 20.53 -15.35 -11.43
C ALA A 7 19.28 -16.03 -12.00
N LEU A 8 18.18 -16.00 -11.25
CA LEU A 8 16.90 -16.58 -11.63
C LEU A 8 15.82 -15.48 -11.58
N THR A 9 14.89 -15.50 -12.54
CA THR A 9 13.65 -14.71 -12.54
C THR A 9 12.46 -15.58 -12.13
N PHE A 10 11.26 -15.00 -12.06
CA PHE A 10 10.03 -15.71 -11.69
C PHE A 10 9.74 -16.91 -12.61
N ASP A 11 9.95 -16.76 -13.91
CA ASP A 11 9.66 -17.81 -14.90
C ASP A 11 10.67 -18.96 -14.88
N ASP A 12 11.79 -18.83 -14.16
CA ASP A 12 12.81 -19.88 -14.07
C ASP A 12 12.50 -20.94 -13.00
N VAL A 13 11.49 -20.72 -12.15
CA VAL A 13 11.23 -21.54 -10.96
C VAL A 13 9.75 -21.81 -10.73
N LEU A 14 9.46 -22.91 -10.03
CA LEU A 14 8.14 -23.25 -9.55
C LEU A 14 8.20 -23.58 -8.05
N LEU A 15 7.11 -23.33 -7.34
CA LEU A 15 6.94 -23.80 -5.97
C LEU A 15 6.66 -25.31 -5.98
N VAL A 16 7.42 -26.07 -5.19
CA VAL A 16 7.19 -27.52 -5.03
C VAL A 16 6.04 -27.73 -4.04
N PRO A 17 4.97 -28.47 -4.41
CA PRO A 17 3.89 -28.78 -3.47
C PRO A 17 4.39 -29.54 -2.25
N ALA A 18 3.80 -29.23 -1.09
CA ALA A 18 4.08 -29.91 0.18
C ALA A 18 2.77 -30.21 0.92
N TYR A 19 2.84 -31.12 1.88
CA TYR A 19 1.71 -31.41 2.76
C TYR A 19 1.31 -30.15 3.55
N SER A 20 0.01 -29.92 3.71
CA SER A 20 -0.55 -28.79 4.46
C SER A 20 -1.82 -29.22 5.19
N ASP A 21 -1.90 -28.91 6.49
CA ASP A 21 -3.11 -29.00 7.30
C ASP A 21 -3.95 -27.70 7.26
N ILE A 22 -3.44 -26.65 6.60
CA ILE A 22 -4.07 -25.33 6.53
C ILE A 22 -4.85 -25.22 5.22
N LEU A 23 -6.13 -24.83 5.32
CA LEU A 23 -6.95 -24.49 4.16
C LEU A 23 -6.58 -23.08 3.66
N PRO A 24 -6.64 -22.80 2.34
CA PRO A 24 -6.28 -21.50 1.79
C PRO A 24 -6.96 -20.31 2.47
N ARG A 25 -8.25 -20.42 2.81
CA ARG A 25 -9.02 -19.37 3.51
C ARG A 25 -8.56 -19.07 4.94
N ASP A 26 -7.86 -20.01 5.56
CA ASP A 26 -7.39 -19.91 6.95
C ASP A 26 -5.92 -19.43 7.00
N THR A 27 -5.34 -19.09 5.83
CA THR A 27 -3.98 -18.56 5.73
C THR A 27 -3.92 -17.11 6.20
N ASN A 28 -2.92 -16.78 7.03
CA ASN A 28 -2.70 -15.40 7.47
C ASN A 28 -1.87 -14.63 6.43
N LEU A 29 -2.43 -13.56 5.87
CA LEU A 29 -1.79 -12.68 4.89
C LEU A 29 -1.11 -11.45 5.50
N SER A 30 -1.23 -11.26 6.83
CA SER A 30 -0.64 -10.10 7.49
C SER A 30 0.88 -10.08 7.34
N THR A 31 1.42 -8.90 7.08
CA THR A 31 2.85 -8.69 6.85
C THR A 31 3.31 -7.35 7.39
N ARG A 32 4.61 -7.20 7.62
CA ARG A 32 5.20 -5.93 8.04
C ARG A 32 5.82 -5.22 6.85
N PHE A 33 5.31 -4.04 6.52
CA PHE A 33 5.88 -3.17 5.49
C PHE A 33 7.10 -2.41 6.02
N THR A 34 7.04 -1.94 7.27
CA THR A 34 8.17 -1.34 7.98
C THR A 34 8.25 -1.90 9.40
N ARG A 35 9.16 -1.37 10.23
CA ARG A 35 9.23 -1.72 11.67
C ARG A 35 7.94 -1.39 12.42
N ASP A 36 7.23 -0.36 11.96
CA ASP A 36 6.09 0.25 12.67
C ASP A 36 4.77 0.16 11.88
N ILE A 37 4.79 -0.40 10.66
CA ILE A 37 3.62 -0.50 9.78
C ILE A 37 3.37 -1.96 9.43
N THR A 38 2.22 -2.47 9.88
CA THR A 38 1.67 -3.78 9.54
C THR A 38 0.55 -3.61 8.53
N LEU A 39 0.49 -4.52 7.55
CA LEU A 39 -0.57 -4.62 6.54
C LEU A 39 -1.36 -5.91 6.77
N ASN A 40 -2.63 -5.91 6.38
CA ASN A 40 -3.48 -7.12 6.42
C ASN A 40 -3.23 -8.02 5.21
N ILE A 41 -2.77 -7.46 4.09
CA ILE A 41 -2.35 -8.19 2.89
C ILE A 41 -1.00 -7.69 2.39
N PRO A 42 -0.18 -8.53 1.72
CA PRO A 42 1.16 -8.15 1.26
C PRO A 42 1.13 -7.42 -0.09
N LEU A 43 0.23 -6.44 -0.25
CA LEU A 43 0.07 -5.65 -1.48
C LEU A 43 0.38 -4.17 -1.24
N VAL A 44 1.20 -3.62 -2.13
CA VAL A 44 1.64 -2.21 -2.13
C VAL A 44 1.48 -1.67 -3.54
N SER A 45 0.80 -0.53 -3.72
CA SER A 45 0.72 0.10 -5.05
C SER A 45 1.99 0.90 -5.37
N ALA A 46 2.37 0.91 -6.65
CA ALA A 46 3.59 1.57 -7.09
C ALA A 46 3.47 3.10 -7.03
N ALA A 47 4.57 3.77 -6.66
CA ALA A 47 4.69 5.23 -6.59
C ALA A 47 4.84 5.89 -7.97
N MET A 48 3.85 5.67 -8.84
CA MET A 48 3.81 6.16 -10.23
C MET A 48 2.60 7.07 -10.44
N ASP A 49 2.76 8.12 -11.24
CA ASP A 49 1.72 9.13 -11.53
C ASP A 49 0.47 8.53 -12.18
N THR A 50 0.65 7.55 -13.04
CA THR A 50 -0.42 6.80 -13.69
C THR A 50 -1.04 5.71 -12.82
N VAL A 51 -0.54 5.50 -11.61
CA VAL A 51 -0.96 4.40 -10.74
C VAL A 51 -1.58 4.93 -9.46
N THR A 52 -0.83 5.68 -8.65
CA THR A 52 -1.22 5.94 -7.26
C THR A 52 -1.31 7.42 -6.93
N GLU A 53 -2.54 7.94 -6.91
CA GLU A 53 -2.95 9.16 -6.22
C GLU A 53 -3.84 8.80 -5.00
N SER A 54 -4.50 9.78 -4.37
CA SER A 54 -5.35 9.56 -3.19
C SER A 54 -6.42 8.49 -3.39
N GLY A 55 -7.06 8.45 -4.57
CA GLY A 55 -8.13 7.48 -4.87
C GLY A 55 -7.68 6.03 -4.74
N LEU A 56 -6.56 5.65 -5.38
CA LEU A 56 -6.03 4.30 -5.26
C LEU A 56 -5.45 4.04 -3.87
N ALA A 57 -4.79 5.04 -3.25
CA ALA A 57 -4.24 4.87 -1.91
C ALA A 57 -5.33 4.59 -0.85
N ILE A 58 -6.50 5.23 -0.99
CA ILE A 58 -7.70 4.96 -0.17
C ILE A 58 -8.18 3.52 -0.40
N ALA A 59 -8.39 3.13 -1.66
CA ALA A 59 -8.90 1.79 -2.00
C ALA A 59 -7.95 0.69 -1.48
N MET A 60 -6.64 0.86 -1.68
CA MET A 60 -5.61 -0.06 -1.17
C MET A 60 -5.69 -0.19 0.35
N ALA A 61 -5.85 0.92 1.08
CA ALA A 61 -5.95 0.89 2.53
C ALA A 61 -7.22 0.18 3.02
N GLN A 62 -8.36 0.39 2.34
CA GLN A 62 -9.63 -0.29 2.64
C GLN A 62 -9.55 -1.80 2.43
N GLU A 63 -8.84 -2.26 1.40
CA GLU A 63 -8.55 -3.68 1.15
C GLU A 63 -7.46 -4.25 2.10
N GLY A 64 -6.86 -3.40 2.95
CA GLY A 64 -5.87 -3.81 3.95
C GLY A 64 -4.41 -3.80 3.47
N GLY A 65 -4.16 -3.25 2.28
CA GLY A 65 -2.83 -2.96 1.75
C GLY A 65 -2.39 -1.52 2.03
N ILE A 66 -1.47 -1.00 1.22
CA ILE A 66 -1.00 0.39 1.32
C ILE A 66 -0.73 0.98 -0.06
N GLY A 67 -1.04 2.27 -0.24
CA GLY A 67 -0.69 3.01 -1.44
C GLY A 67 0.44 4.02 -1.19
N VAL A 68 1.38 4.10 -2.14
CA VAL A 68 2.46 5.10 -2.12
C VAL A 68 2.18 6.18 -3.15
N VAL A 69 1.84 7.38 -2.69
CA VAL A 69 1.59 8.53 -3.59
C VAL A 69 2.87 8.90 -4.34
N HIS A 70 2.80 9.02 -5.66
CA HIS A 70 3.93 9.39 -6.50
C HIS A 70 4.45 10.81 -6.21
N LYS A 71 5.64 11.13 -6.73
CA LYS A 71 6.32 12.43 -6.53
C LYS A 71 6.25 13.38 -7.72
N ASN A 72 5.45 13.06 -8.75
CA ASN A 72 5.30 13.90 -9.94
C ASN A 72 4.25 15.00 -9.68
N LEU A 73 4.41 15.68 -8.55
CA LEU A 73 3.54 16.71 -7.98
C LEU A 73 4.45 17.72 -7.26
N SER A 74 3.99 18.95 -7.07
CA SER A 74 4.62 19.83 -6.08
C SER A 74 4.48 19.25 -4.67
N ALA A 75 5.35 19.66 -3.75
CA ALA A 75 5.29 19.21 -2.35
C ALA A 75 3.92 19.51 -1.72
N ASP A 76 3.31 20.65 -2.05
CA ASP A 76 1.99 21.05 -1.55
C ASP A 76 0.88 20.16 -2.12
N GLU A 77 0.94 19.81 -3.40
CA GLU A 77 -0.04 18.93 -4.04
C GLU A 77 0.06 17.50 -3.50
N GLN A 78 1.28 16.97 -3.34
CA GLN A 78 1.46 15.65 -2.74
C GLN A 78 0.95 15.62 -1.29
N ALA A 79 1.19 16.68 -0.52
CA ALA A 79 0.65 16.80 0.83
C ALA A 79 -0.89 16.84 0.85
N ARG A 80 -1.53 17.49 -0.12
CA ARG A 80 -3.01 17.48 -0.27
C ARG A 80 -3.54 16.08 -0.58
N GLU A 81 -2.88 15.33 -1.47
CA GLU A 81 -3.25 13.94 -1.77
C GLU A 81 -3.16 13.06 -0.52
N VAL A 82 -2.07 13.18 0.26
CA VAL A 82 -1.93 12.47 1.54
C VAL A 82 -3.03 12.90 2.54
N ALA A 83 -3.31 14.20 2.65
CA ALA A 83 -4.35 14.71 3.55
C ALA A 83 -5.74 14.17 3.19
N ARG A 84 -6.05 14.02 1.89
CA ARG A 84 -7.30 13.40 1.41
C ARG A 84 -7.41 11.95 1.87
N VAL A 85 -6.35 11.15 1.70
CA VAL A 85 -6.32 9.75 2.16
C VAL A 85 -6.56 9.67 3.67
N LYS A 86 -5.83 10.47 4.45
CA LYS A 86 -5.97 10.46 5.90
C LYS A 86 -7.38 10.84 6.33
N ARG A 87 -8.01 11.85 5.71
CA ARG A 87 -9.36 12.33 6.05
C ARG A 87 -10.52 11.41 5.63
N HIS A 88 -10.28 10.44 4.75
CA HIS A 88 -11.33 9.60 4.16
C HIS A 88 -12.09 8.72 5.17
N GLU A 89 -11.38 8.14 6.15
CA GLU A 89 -11.97 7.38 7.25
C GLU A 89 -11.40 7.83 8.59
N PHE A 90 -11.93 8.94 9.10
CA PHE A 90 -11.76 9.30 10.51
C PHE A 90 -13.10 9.16 11.23
N GLY A 91 -13.18 8.21 12.16
CA GLY A 91 -14.30 8.12 13.11
C GLY A 91 -14.39 9.32 14.07
N ILE A 92 -13.31 10.10 14.18
CA ILE A 92 -13.24 11.36 14.93
C ILE A 92 -12.51 12.39 14.05
N VAL A 93 -13.19 13.47 13.66
CA VAL A 93 -12.61 14.54 12.84
C VAL A 93 -11.66 15.38 13.68
N ILE A 94 -10.35 15.21 13.44
CA ILE A 94 -9.30 16.07 13.99
C ILE A 94 -9.20 17.30 13.07
N ASP A 95 -9.28 18.50 13.65
CA ASP A 95 -9.24 19.80 12.94
C ASP A 95 -10.40 19.99 11.92
N PRO A 96 -11.65 20.11 12.39
CA PRO A 96 -12.80 20.31 11.51
C PRO A 96 -12.75 21.67 10.83
N ILE A 97 -13.25 21.73 9.59
CA ILE A 97 -13.49 23.01 8.93
C ILE A 97 -14.66 23.69 9.64
N THR A 98 -14.38 24.76 10.38
CA THR A 98 -15.39 25.58 11.04
C THR A 98 -15.71 26.81 10.20
N VAL A 99 -16.98 27.16 10.09
CA VAL A 99 -17.43 28.43 9.51
C VAL A 99 -17.87 29.37 10.62
N THR A 100 -17.54 30.66 10.48
CA THR A 100 -18.09 31.71 11.32
C THR A 100 -19.48 32.11 10.79
N PRO A 101 -20.38 32.66 11.62
CA PRO A 101 -21.75 33.01 11.20
C PRO A 101 -21.88 34.12 10.13
N GLN A 102 -20.78 34.75 9.72
CA GLN A 102 -20.73 35.90 8.80
C GLN A 102 -20.20 35.46 7.44
#